data_AF-A0AB33IKK1-F1
#
_entry.id   AF-A0AB33IKK1-F1
#
_cell.length_a   1.000
_cell.length_b   1.000
_cell.length_c   1.000
_cell.angle_alpha   90.00
_cell.angle_beta   90.00
_cell.angle_gamma   90.00
#
_symmetry.space_group_name_H-M   'P 1'
#
loop_
_entity.id
_entity.type
_entity.pdbx_description
1 polymer ?
#
loop_
_entity_poly.entity_id
_entity_poly.type
_entity_poly.pdbx_seq_one_letter_code
_entity_poly.pdbx_strand_id
1 'polypeptide(L)'
;MNEVIDFFKDSILPVYVVCITDGGISKTREIKEAIRRSANYPIFWKFVGLGGSNYGILEKLDTFSDRRIDNSNFFAIDNFATVKDEELYEQLLEEFKDWLDQAKIAGIL
;
A
#
# COMPACT_ATOMS: atom_id res chain seq x y z
N MET A 1 -11.53 0.59 0.75
CA MET A 1 -10.48 1.13 1.65
C MET A 1 -11.07 1.57 2.99
N ASN A 2 -12.00 2.53 3.03
CA ASN A 2 -12.53 3.04 4.32
C ASN A 2 -13.06 1.95 5.26
N GLU A 3 -13.82 0.97 4.78
CA GLU A 3 -14.31 -0.13 5.62
C GLU A 3 -13.19 -0.95 6.29
N VAL A 4 -12.11 -1.23 5.56
CA VAL A 4 -10.91 -1.91 6.10
C VAL A 4 -10.24 -1.04 7.16
N ILE A 5 -10.13 0.28 6.90
CA ILE A 5 -9.59 1.24 7.86
C ILE A 5 -10.44 1.25 9.13
N ASP A 6 -11.76 1.35 8.99
CA ASP A 6 -12.70 1.41 10.11
C ASP A 6 -12.69 0.13 10.94
N PHE A 7 -12.49 -1.03 10.32
CA PHE A 7 -12.38 -2.32 10.99
C PHE A 7 -11.05 -2.48 11.75
N PHE A 8 -9.94 -2.06 11.17
CA PHE A 8 -8.59 -2.33 11.70
C PHE A 8 -7.92 -1.15 12.42
N LYS A 9 -8.55 0.03 12.49
CA LYS A 9 -7.97 1.23 13.13
C LYS A 9 -7.52 1.02 14.58
N ASP A 10 -8.17 0.10 15.30
CA ASP A 10 -7.89 -0.22 16.71
C ASP A 10 -7.11 -1.54 16.87
N SER A 11 -6.55 -2.08 15.77
CA SER A 11 -5.73 -3.29 15.81
C SER A 11 -4.46 -3.06 16.62
N ILE A 12 -4.07 -4.05 17.44
CA ILE A 12 -2.78 -4.08 18.15
C ILE A 12 -1.69 -4.83 17.36
N LEU A 13 -2.07 -5.45 16.24
CA LEU A 13 -1.16 -6.15 15.35
C LEU A 13 -1.03 -5.40 14.02
N PRO A 14 0.14 -5.48 13.34
CA PRO A 14 0.29 -4.93 12.00
C PRO A 14 -0.67 -5.60 11.01
N VAL A 15 -1.34 -4.78 10.20
CA VAL A 15 -2.26 -5.23 9.16
C VAL A 15 -1.63 -4.94 7.81
N TYR A 16 -1.34 -6.01 7.07
CA TYR A 16 -0.76 -5.94 5.73
C TYR A 16 -1.85 -6.25 4.69
N VAL A 17 -2.23 -5.25 3.90
CA VAL A 17 -3.32 -5.34 2.92
C VAL A 17 -2.75 -5.34 1.51
N VAL A 18 -3.04 -6.39 0.75
CA VAL A 18 -2.67 -6.48 -0.68
C VAL A 18 -3.87 -6.12 -1.54
N CYS A 19 -3.71 -5.11 -2.39
CA CYS A 19 -4.71 -4.66 -3.35
C CYS A 19 -4.21 -4.94 -4.76
N ILE A 20 -4.92 -5.79 -5.52
CA ILE A 20 -4.56 -6.17 -6.89
C ILE A 20 -5.49 -5.46 -7.87
N THR A 21 -4.94 -4.93 -8.96
CA THR A 21 -5.70 -4.18 -9.99
C THR A 21 -5.08 -4.34 -11.38
N ASP A 22 -5.92 -4.31 -12.41
CA ASP A 22 -5.55 -4.23 -13.82
C ASP A 22 -5.49 -2.77 -14.34
N GLY A 23 -5.59 -1.78 -13.44
CA GLY A 23 -5.51 -0.35 -13.76
C GLY A 23 -6.87 0.35 -13.81
N GLY A 24 -7.00 1.37 -14.66
CA GLY A 24 -8.24 2.14 -14.81
C GLY A 24 -8.60 3.02 -13.62
N ILE A 25 -7.60 3.47 -12.86
CA ILE A 25 -7.80 4.16 -11.58
C ILE A 25 -8.10 5.64 -11.82
N SER A 26 -9.35 6.03 -11.61
CA SER A 26 -9.83 7.42 -11.76
C SER A 26 -10.05 8.16 -10.45
N LYS A 27 -10.23 7.44 -9.33
CA LYS A 27 -10.54 7.99 -8.00
C LYS A 27 -9.28 8.36 -7.20
N THR A 28 -8.38 9.10 -7.83
CA THR A 28 -7.08 9.51 -7.28
C THR A 28 -7.21 10.20 -5.92
N ARG A 29 -8.17 11.12 -5.78
CA ARG A 29 -8.35 11.90 -4.56
C ARG A 29 -8.82 11.03 -3.40
N GLU A 30 -9.82 10.19 -3.62
CA GLU A 30 -10.40 9.33 -2.59
C GLU A 30 -9.37 8.30 -2.08
N ILE A 31 -8.56 7.73 -2.97
CA ILE A 31 -7.46 6.83 -2.59
C ILE A 31 -6.42 7.57 -1.77
N LYS A 32 -6.00 8.76 -2.21
CA LYS A 32 -5.04 9.59 -1.48
C LYS A 32 -5.53 9.94 -0.06
N GLU A 33 -6.79 10.33 0.08
CA GLU A 33 -7.40 10.61 1.39
C GLU A 33 -7.45 9.36 2.27
N ALA A 34 -7.81 8.20 1.71
CA ALA A 34 -7.85 6.95 2.45
C ALA A 34 -6.45 6.53 2.94
N ILE A 35 -5.43 6.64 2.09
CA ILE A 35 -4.03 6.37 2.47
C ILE A 35 -3.61 7.35 3.57
N ARG A 36 -3.83 8.66 3.39
CA ARG A 36 -3.54 9.69 4.41
C ARG A 36 -4.14 9.34 5.77
N ARG A 37 -5.42 9.00 5.77
CA ARG A 37 -6.17 8.63 6.97
C ARG A 37 -5.55 7.40 7.63
N SER A 38 -5.32 6.35 6.83
CA SER A 38 -4.79 5.07 7.31
C SER A 38 -3.36 5.14 7.84
N ALA A 39 -2.56 6.14 7.44
CA ALA A 39 -1.21 6.36 7.96
C ALA A 39 -1.14 6.68 9.46
N ASN A 40 -2.30 6.84 10.12
CA ASN A 40 -2.39 6.99 11.58
C ASN A 40 -2.67 5.67 12.32
N TYR A 41 -2.84 4.57 11.59
CA TYR A 41 -3.26 3.28 12.11
C TYR A 41 -2.29 2.16 11.67
N PRO A 42 -2.33 0.97 12.29
CA PRO A 42 -1.40 -0.11 11.99
C PRO A 42 -1.75 -0.86 10.70
N ILE A 43 -1.90 -0.12 9.60
CA ILE A 43 -2.32 -0.62 8.29
C ILE A 43 -1.27 -0.19 7.24
N PHE A 44 -0.72 -1.18 6.55
CA PHE A 44 0.12 -1.02 5.37
C PHE A 44 -0.59 -1.51 4.12
N TRP A 45 -0.49 -0.74 3.02
CA TRP A 45 -1.11 -1.05 1.74
C TRP A 45 -0.06 -1.42 0.70
N LYS A 46 -0.08 -2.67 0.21
CA LYS A 46 0.67 -3.07 -0.97
C LYS A 46 -0.26 -3.09 -2.18
N PHE A 47 -0.02 -2.22 -3.14
CA PHE A 47 -0.75 -2.22 -4.41
C PHE A 47 0.04 -2.96 -5.48
N VAL A 48 -0.64 -3.85 -6.22
CA VAL A 48 -0.05 -4.65 -7.29
C VAL A 48 -0.83 -4.42 -8.58
N GLY A 49 -0.16 -3.85 -9.58
CA GLY A 49 -0.69 -3.75 -10.94
C GLY A 49 -0.41 -5.03 -11.73
N LEU A 50 -1.39 -5.59 -12.43
CA LEU A 50 -1.21 -6.80 -13.25
C LEU A 50 -1.61 -6.56 -14.71
N GLY A 51 -0.61 -6.58 -15.62
CA GLY A 51 -0.81 -6.59 -17.07
C GLY A 51 -1.58 -5.40 -17.65
N GLY A 52 -1.70 -4.32 -16.86
CA GLY A 52 -2.52 -3.15 -17.15
C GLY A 52 -1.71 -1.86 -17.33
N SER A 53 -2.43 -0.75 -17.44
CA SER A 53 -1.86 0.59 -17.51
C SER A 53 -2.81 1.62 -16.88
N ASN A 54 -2.35 2.87 -16.74
CA ASN A 54 -3.12 3.95 -16.11
C ASN A 54 -3.46 3.66 -14.64
N TYR A 55 -2.43 3.36 -13.84
CA TYR A 55 -2.57 3.14 -12.40
C TYR A 55 -2.71 4.45 -11.60
N GLY A 56 -2.50 5.60 -12.25
CA GLY A 56 -2.93 6.90 -11.76
C GLY A 56 -2.16 7.33 -10.51
N ILE A 57 -2.85 7.40 -9.36
CA ILE A 57 -2.21 7.79 -8.10
C ILE A 57 -1.22 6.75 -7.57
N LEU A 58 -1.38 5.47 -7.95
CA LEU A 58 -0.53 4.40 -7.45
C LEU A 58 0.92 4.55 -7.91
N GLU A 59 1.15 5.03 -9.13
CA GLU A 59 2.49 5.34 -9.67
C GLU A 59 3.17 6.54 -8.99
N LYS A 60 2.46 7.23 -8.09
CA LYS A 60 2.90 8.50 -7.47
C LYS A 60 2.89 8.44 -5.95
N LEU A 61 2.77 7.26 -5.35
CA LEU A 61 2.72 7.10 -3.91
C LEU A 61 3.99 7.62 -3.22
N ASP A 62 5.16 7.47 -3.82
CA ASP A 62 6.42 7.95 -3.23
C ASP A 62 6.48 9.49 -3.16
N THR A 63 5.74 10.18 -4.04
CA THR A 63 5.62 11.65 -3.99
C THR A 63 4.56 12.13 -3.00
N PHE A 64 3.82 11.20 -2.38
CA PHE A 64 2.76 11.50 -1.44
C PHE A 64 3.31 11.60 -0.01
N SER A 65 3.87 12.76 0.31
CA SER A 65 4.47 13.06 1.63
C SER A 65 3.50 13.62 2.67
N ASP A 66 2.29 14.00 2.26
CA ASP A 66 1.28 14.58 3.15
C ASP A 66 0.53 13.48 3.91
N ARG A 67 1.26 12.76 4.77
CA ARG A 67 0.80 11.67 5.66
C ARG A 67 1.78 11.50 6.83
N ARG A 68 1.34 10.88 7.92
CA ARG A 68 2.13 10.76 9.17
C ARG A 68 3.38 9.89 9.02
N ILE A 69 3.23 8.73 8.39
CA ILE A 69 4.31 7.83 8.00
C ILE A 69 3.99 7.27 6.60
N ASP A 70 5.01 6.78 5.89
CA ASP A 70 4.77 6.07 4.64
C ASP A 70 4.20 4.69 4.93
N ASN A 71 2.94 4.47 4.56
CA ASN A 71 2.22 3.22 4.80
C ASN A 71 1.70 2.57 3.52
N SER A 72 2.31 2.86 2.37
CA SER A 72 1.88 2.24 1.13
C SER A 72 2.97 2.13 0.11
N ASN A 73 2.98 1.03 -0.64
CA ASN A 73 3.88 0.82 -1.77
C ASN A 73 3.09 0.33 -2.99
N PHE A 74 3.61 0.60 -4.18
CA PHE A 74 3.07 0.11 -5.44
C PHE A 74 4.18 -0.47 -6.32
N PHE A 75 3.87 -1.61 -6.95
CA PHE A 75 4.63 -2.11 -8.09
C PHE A 75 3.68 -2.72 -9.13
N ALA A 76 4.15 -2.84 -10.36
CA ALA A 76 3.41 -3.46 -11.44
C ALA A 76 4.18 -4.63 -12.04
N ILE A 77 3.45 -5.68 -12.42
CA ILE A 77 3.96 -6.84 -13.14
C ILE A 77 3.27 -6.88 -14.50
N ASP A 78 4.05 -6.81 -15.58
CA ASP A 78 3.52 -6.89 -16.94
C ASP A 78 3.05 -8.31 -17.29
N ASN A 79 3.80 -9.33 -16.90
CA ASN A 79 3.43 -10.73 -17.11
C ASN A 79 3.70 -11.59 -15.88
N PHE A 80 2.62 -11.84 -15.12
CA PHE A 80 2.68 -12.66 -13.90
C PHE A 80 3.18 -14.08 -14.15
N ALA A 81 2.91 -14.66 -15.33
CA ALA A 81 3.32 -16.03 -15.64
C ALA A 81 4.84 -16.20 -15.81
N THR A 82 5.59 -15.10 -15.89
CA THR A 82 7.05 -15.11 -16.06
C THR A 82 7.84 -14.68 -14.83
N VAL A 83 7.15 -14.17 -13.79
CA VAL A 83 7.79 -13.75 -12.55
C VAL A 83 8.06 -14.99 -11.68
N LYS A 84 9.24 -15.06 -11.09
CA LYS A 84 9.58 -16.13 -10.14
C LYS A 84 8.97 -15.82 -8.78
N ASP A 85 8.62 -16.87 -8.04
CA ASP A 85 8.04 -16.72 -6.70
C ASP A 85 8.92 -15.86 -5.78
N GLU A 86 10.24 -16.03 -5.82
CA GLU A 86 11.16 -15.26 -4.99
C GLU A 86 11.09 -13.75 -5.30
N GLU A 87 11.09 -13.40 -6.58
CA GLU A 87 10.99 -12.01 -7.03
C GLU A 87 9.63 -11.39 -6.66
N LEU A 88 8.55 -12.18 -6.78
CA LEU A 88 7.22 -11.76 -6.35
C LEU A 88 7.18 -11.48 -4.85
N TYR A 89 7.73 -12.37 -4.02
CA TYR A 89 7.76 -12.17 -2.57
C TYR A 89 8.65 -11.00 -2.15
N GLU A 90 9.78 -10.78 -2.82
CA GLU A 90 10.63 -9.61 -2.59
C GLU A 90 9.85 -8.30 -2.86
N GLN A 91 9.19 -8.19 -4.03
CA GLN A 91 8.38 -7.02 -4.37
C GLN A 91 7.17 -6.84 -3.43
N LEU A 92 6.51 -7.94 -3.04
CA LEU A 92 5.43 -7.88 -2.07
C LEU A 92 5.92 -7.34 -0.71
N LEU A 93 7.08 -7.77 -0.22
CA LEU A 93 7.56 -7.37 1.10
C LEU A 93 8.39 -6.07 1.11
N GLU A 94 8.70 -5.52 -0.06
CA GLU A 94 9.39 -4.23 -0.20
C GLU A 94 8.72 -3.14 0.65
N GLU A 95 9.52 -2.34 1.35
CA GLU A 95 9.10 -1.26 2.27
C GLU A 95 8.29 -1.68 3.51
N PHE A 96 7.77 -2.91 3.57
CA PHE A 96 6.95 -3.34 4.71
C PHE A 96 7.75 -3.35 6.01
N LYS A 97 9.00 -3.80 5.96
CA LYS A 97 9.86 -3.79 7.14
C LYS A 97 10.19 -2.37 7.61
N ASP A 98 10.47 -1.46 6.69
CA ASP A 98 10.80 -0.08 7.04
C ASP A 98 9.57 0.64 7.63
N TRP A 99 8.38 0.38 7.07
CA TRP A 99 7.13 0.82 7.66
C TRP A 99 6.91 0.27 9.07
N LEU A 100 7.16 -1.02 9.32
CA LEU A 100 7.03 -1.62 10.66
C LEU A 100 7.90 -0.90 11.70
N ASP A 101 9.12 -0.56 11.34
CA ASP A 101 10.06 0.13 12.23
C ASP A 101 9.59 1.58 12.47
N GLN A 102 9.15 2.29 11.43
CA GLN A 102 8.60 3.65 11.54
C GLN A 102 7.30 3.70 12.36
N ALA A 103 6.40 2.73 12.18
CA ALA A 103 5.12 2.67 12.89
C ALA A 103 5.32 2.49 14.40
N LYS A 104 6.31 1.70 14.83
CA LYS A 104 6.71 1.58 16.25
C LYS A 104 7.27 2.90 16.79
N ILE A 105 8.19 3.53 16.06
CA ILE A 105 8.77 4.83 16.46
C ILE A 105 7.68 5.89 16.59
N ALA A 106 6.70 5.87 15.69
CA ALA A 106 5.59 6.80 15.68
C ALA A 106 4.54 6.50 16.78
N GLY A 107 4.60 5.36 17.48
CA GLY A 107 3.60 4.95 18.46
C GLY A 107 2.25 4.58 17.83
N ILE A 108 2.28 4.06 16.60
CA ILE A 108 1.13 3.46 15.91
C ILE A 108 1.02 1.97 16.25
N LEU A 109 2.17 1.31 16.40
CA LEU A 109 2.35 -0.07 16.84
C LEU A 109 3.04 -0.14 18.20
#